data_AF-A0A095YAC4-F1
#
_entry.id   AF-A0A095YAC4-F1
#
_cell.length_a   1.000
_cell.length_b   1.000
_cell.length_c   1.000
_cell.angle_alpha   90.00
_cell.angle_beta   90.00
_cell.angle_gamma   90.00
#
_symmetry.space_group_name_H-M   'P 1'
#
loop_
_entity.id
_entity.type
_entity.pdbx_description
1 polymer ?
#
loop_
_entity_poly.entity_id
_entity_poly.type
_entity_poly.pdbx_seq_one_letter_code
_entity_poly.pdbx_strand_id
1 'polypeptide(L)'
;MGNVSAMLGVLSGFTAIWVVIVVGYIAGRLNVLGPEGRYVLSRLTFLIANPALLFQTIARADISVIFGPQVFIAAIGAFTVMALYVLIARLALKRKSAELTVGA
;
A
#
# COMPACT_ATOMS: atom_id res chain seq x y z
N MET A 1 -21.55 10.91 11.11
CA MET A 1 -21.00 11.71 9.99
C MET A 1 -19.57 11.34 9.57
N GLY A 2 -18.72 10.73 10.42
CA GLY A 2 -17.33 10.36 10.06
C GLY A 2 -17.18 9.26 8.98
N ASN A 3 -18.14 8.33 8.88
CA ASN A 3 -18.05 7.23 7.91
C ASN A 3 -18.29 7.69 6.47
N VAL A 4 -19.14 8.72 6.28
CA VAL A 4 -19.46 9.28 4.97
C VAL A 4 -18.28 10.10 4.43
N SER A 5 -17.60 10.88 5.28
CA SER A 5 -16.39 11.60 4.88
C SER A 5 -15.25 10.67 4.50
N ALA A 6 -15.08 9.54 5.22
CA ALA A 6 -14.10 8.52 4.86
C ALA A 6 -14.44 7.86 3.51
N MET A 7 -15.70 7.50 3.29
CA MET A 7 -16.18 6.91 2.04
C MET A 7 -16.02 7.87 0.85
N LEU A 8 -16.30 9.16 1.04
CA LEU A 8 -16.08 10.20 0.02
C LEU A 8 -14.59 10.39 -0.30
N GLY A 9 -13.71 10.31 0.72
CA GLY A 9 -12.26 10.35 0.51
C GLY A 9 -11.75 9.16 -0.32
N VAL A 10 -12.25 7.96 -0.04
CA VAL A 10 -11.95 6.76 -0.84
C VAL A 10 -12.46 6.92 -2.27
N LEU A 11 -13.71 7.35 -2.46
CA LEU A 11 -14.26 7.62 -3.78
C LEU A 11 -13.42 8.64 -4.56
N SER A 12 -12.93 9.70 -3.90
CA SER A 12 -12.07 10.70 -4.52
C SER A 12 -10.77 10.10 -5.04
N GLY A 13 -10.10 9.25 -4.25
CA GLY A 13 -8.87 8.57 -4.66
C GLY A 13 -9.11 7.59 -5.83
N PHE A 14 -10.19 6.81 -5.75
CA PHE A 14 -10.57 5.90 -6.83
C PHE A 14 -10.99 6.63 -8.12
N THR A 15 -11.64 7.78 -7.99
CA THR A 15 -12.07 8.59 -9.15
C THR A 15 -10.87 8.99 -9.99
N ALA A 16 -9.75 9.39 -9.37
CA ALA A 16 -8.52 9.70 -10.11
C ALA A 16 -8.02 8.51 -10.95
N ILE A 17 -8.02 7.30 -10.39
CA ILE A 17 -7.63 6.07 -11.09
C ILE A 17 -8.57 5.81 -12.27
N TRP A 18 -9.88 5.93 -12.05
CA TRP A 18 -10.89 5.77 -13.10
C TRP A 18 -10.70 6.74 -14.26
N VAL A 19 -10.45 8.02 -13.97
CA VAL A 19 -10.18 9.03 -15.01
C VAL A 19 -8.97 8.63 -15.85
N VAL A 20 -7.86 8.22 -15.22
CA VAL A 20 -6.65 7.78 -15.94
C VAL A 20 -6.93 6.56 -16.81
N ILE A 21 -7.69 5.58 -16.31
CA ILE A 21 -8.08 4.38 -17.08
C ILE A 21 -8.91 4.76 -18.31
N VAL A 22 -9.91 5.63 -18.15
CA VAL A 22 -10.78 6.07 -19.25
C VAL A 22 -9.96 6.80 -20.33
N VAL A 23 -9.06 7.70 -19.92
CA VAL A 23 -8.16 8.39 -20.85
C VAL A 23 -7.28 7.40 -21.61
N GLY A 24 -6.67 6.44 -20.90
CA GLY A 24 -5.85 5.39 -21.52
C GLY A 24 -6.65 4.50 -22.48
N TYR A 25 -7.90 4.17 -22.14
CA TYR A 25 -8.80 3.41 -23.01
C TYR A 25 -9.12 4.15 -24.30
N ILE A 26 -9.47 5.44 -24.22
CA ILE A 26 -9.75 6.28 -25.39
C ILE A 26 -8.50 6.38 -26.26
N ALA A 27 -7.32 6.63 -25.68
CA ALA A 27 -6.06 6.68 -26.41
C ALA A 27 -5.73 5.37 -27.13
N GLY A 28 -6.00 4.23 -26.48
CA GLY A 28 -5.86 2.90 -27.10
C GLY A 28 -6.88 2.65 -28.22
N ARG A 29 -8.14 3.08 -28.03
CA ARG A 29 -9.20 2.93 -29.03
C ARG A 29 -8.94 3.75 -30.29
N LEU A 30 -8.34 4.92 -30.14
CA LEU A 30 -7.91 5.80 -31.23
C LEU A 30 -6.60 5.33 -31.91
N ASN A 31 -5.98 4.24 -31.45
CA ASN A 31 -4.71 3.71 -31.98
C ASN A 31 -3.57 4.74 -32.02
N VAL A 32 -3.55 5.70 -31.08
CA VAL A 32 -2.59 6.81 -31.09
C VAL A 32 -1.13 6.32 -30.97
N LEU A 33 -0.91 5.16 -30.34
CA LEU A 33 0.41 4.58 -30.11
C LEU A 33 0.80 3.52 -31.17
N GLY A 34 -0.08 3.19 -32.12
CA GLY A 34 0.14 2.13 -33.11
C GLY A 34 0.09 0.69 -32.54
N PRO A 35 0.36 -0.34 -33.38
CA PRO A 35 0.18 -1.75 -33.04
C PRO A 35 1.02 -2.23 -31.84
N GLU A 36 2.26 -1.73 -31.74
CA GLU A 36 3.21 -2.09 -30.68
C GLU A 36 3.11 -1.17 -29.45
N GLY A 37 2.21 -0.18 -29.47
CA GLY A 37 2.10 0.84 -28.43
C GLY A 37 1.89 0.26 -27.03
N ARG A 38 1.04 -0.77 -26.93
CA ARG A 38 0.77 -1.46 -25.66
C ARG A 38 2.00 -2.23 -25.15
N TYR A 39 2.78 -2.81 -26.05
CA TYR A 39 3.98 -3.57 -25.70
C TYR A 39 5.09 -2.65 -25.20
N VAL A 40 5.35 -1.54 -25.90
CA VAL A 40 6.33 -0.54 -25.48
C VAL A 40 5.92 0.10 -24.17
N LEU A 41 4.66 0.53 -24.01
CA LEU A 41 4.18 1.14 -22.77
C LEU A 41 4.31 0.19 -21.59
N SER A 42 3.92 -1.08 -21.75
CA SER A 42 4.10 -2.11 -20.72
C SER A 42 5.55 -2.23 -20.27
N ARG A 43 6.50 -2.36 -21.21
CA ARG A 43 7.93 -2.43 -20.89
C ARG A 43 8.44 -1.18 -20.19
N LEU A 44 8.06 0.01 -20.63
CA LEU A 44 8.44 1.27 -19.98
C LEU A 44 7.89 1.33 -18.56
N THR A 45 6.62 0.98 -18.35
CA THR A 45 6.01 0.97 -17.02
C THR A 45 6.70 -0.03 -16.09
N PHE A 46 6.93 -1.26 -16.54
CA PHE A 46 7.52 -2.29 -15.69
C PHE A 46 9.02 -2.11 -15.44
N LEU A 47 9.79 -1.71 -16.46
CA LEU A 47 11.25 -1.62 -16.35
C LEU A 47 11.73 -0.28 -15.82
N ILE A 48 10.96 0.80 -16.00
CA ILE A 48 11.39 2.16 -15.64
C ILE A 48 10.47 2.74 -14.58
N ALA A 49 9.16 2.78 -14.83
CA ALA A 49 8.24 3.47 -13.92
C ALA A 49 8.17 2.78 -12.55
N ASN A 50 8.10 1.45 -12.48
CA ASN A 50 8.08 0.73 -11.21
C ASN A 50 9.33 0.98 -10.35
N PRO A 51 10.57 0.78 -10.84
CA PRO A 51 11.76 1.08 -10.04
C PRO A 51 11.89 2.58 -9.75
N ALA A 52 11.51 3.46 -10.67
CA ALA A 52 11.49 4.90 -10.42
C ALA A 52 10.49 5.28 -9.32
N LEU A 53 9.32 4.64 -9.29
CA LEU A 53 8.30 4.86 -8.28
C LEU A 53 8.74 4.31 -6.92
N LEU A 54 9.40 3.15 -6.89
CA LEU A 54 10.05 2.64 -5.68
C LEU A 54 11.15 3.59 -5.19
N PHE A 55 12.04 4.03 -6.08
CA PHE A 55 13.10 4.97 -5.74
C PHE A 55 12.53 6.30 -5.28
N GLN A 56 11.53 6.86 -5.96
CA GLN A 56 10.85 8.09 -5.59
C GLN A 56 10.15 7.95 -4.23
N THR A 57 9.53 6.79 -3.97
CA THR A 57 8.91 6.49 -2.68
C THR A 57 9.95 6.46 -1.57
N ILE A 58 11.12 5.84 -1.80
CA ILE A 58 12.22 5.80 -0.83
C ILE A 58 12.88 7.18 -0.68
N ALA A 59 13.11 7.91 -1.77
CA ALA A 59 13.79 9.20 -1.76
C ALA A 59 12.92 10.32 -1.18
N ARG A 60 11.58 10.23 -1.36
CA ARG A 60 10.59 11.09 -0.69
C ARG A 60 10.11 10.52 0.64
N ALA A 61 10.63 9.36 1.07
CA ALA A 61 10.45 8.94 2.45
C ALA A 61 11.26 9.90 3.32
N ASP A 62 10.63 11.02 3.64
CA ASP A 62 11.14 11.99 4.57
C ASP A 62 11.46 11.25 5.87
N ILE A 63 12.70 11.36 6.34
CA ILE A 63 13.14 10.77 7.61
C ILE A 63 12.26 11.29 8.76
N SER A 64 11.70 12.50 8.63
CA SER A 64 10.72 13.07 9.55
C SER A 64 9.34 12.39 9.53
N VAL A 65 8.95 11.69 8.46
CA VAL A 65 7.75 10.83 8.41
C VAL A 65 8.03 9.48 9.07
N ILE A 66 9.26 8.97 8.96
CA ILE A 66 9.73 7.78 9.71
C ILE A 66 9.79 8.06 11.22
N PHE A 67 10.08 9.30 11.63
CA PHE A 67 9.98 9.74 13.03
C PHE A 67 8.68 10.51 13.32
N GLY A 68 7.72 10.48 12.39
CA GLY A 68 6.49 11.26 12.46
C GLY A 68 5.37 10.55 13.23
N PRO A 69 4.23 11.24 13.47
CA PRO A 69 3.08 10.67 14.17
C PRO A 69 2.60 9.34 13.60
N GLN A 70 2.74 9.14 12.28
CA GLN A 70 2.35 7.91 11.59
C GLN A 70 3.12 6.69 12.07
N VAL A 71 4.44 6.78 12.32
CA VAL A 71 5.22 5.65 12.83
C VAL A 71 4.87 5.34 14.27
N PHE A 72 4.54 6.35 15.07
CA PHE A 72 4.05 6.13 16.44
C PHE A 72 2.71 5.38 16.46
N ILE A 73 1.78 5.75 15.56
CA ILE A 73 0.49 5.06 15.38
C ILE A 73 0.73 3.61 14.91
N ALA A 74 1.60 3.41 13.93
CA ALA A 74 1.93 2.07 13.44
C ALA A 74 2.61 1.20 14.52
N ALA A 75 3.53 1.78 15.30
CA ALA A 75 4.19 1.10 16.40
C ALA A 75 3.19 0.71 17.50
N ILE A 76 2.32 1.61 17.94
CA ILE A 76 1.26 1.29 18.91
C ILE A 76 0.37 0.18 18.38
N GLY A 77 -0.01 0.24 17.09
CA GLY A 77 -0.77 -0.83 16.44
C GLY A 77 -0.06 -2.18 16.50
N ALA A 78 1.21 -2.23 16.10
CA ALA A 78 2.03 -3.43 16.14
C ALA A 78 2.19 -3.99 17.56
N PHE A 79 2.51 -3.14 18.54
CA PHE A 79 2.62 -3.51 19.94
C PHE A 79 1.28 -3.98 20.52
N THR A 80 0.17 -3.39 20.11
CA THR A 80 -1.17 -3.80 20.55
C THR A 80 -1.49 -5.19 20.03
N VAL A 81 -1.25 -5.46 18.73
CA VAL A 81 -1.46 -6.78 18.14
C VAL A 81 -0.54 -7.82 18.78
N MET A 82 0.74 -7.49 18.97
CA MET A 82 1.71 -8.35 19.65
C MET A 82 1.28 -8.64 21.09
N ALA A 83 0.88 -7.63 21.85
CA ALA A 83 0.43 -7.77 23.23
C ALA A 83 -0.82 -8.65 23.30
N LEU A 84 -1.82 -8.41 22.44
CA LEU A 84 -3.03 -9.24 22.35
C LEU A 84 -2.69 -10.68 22.02
N TYR A 85 -1.80 -10.92 21.06
CA TYR A 85 -1.35 -12.26 20.71
C TYR A 85 -0.69 -12.96 21.89
N VAL A 86 0.25 -12.30 22.58
CA VAL A 86 0.92 -12.85 23.77
C VAL A 86 -0.07 -13.09 24.92
N LEU A 87 -1.03 -12.18 25.11
CA LEU A 87 -2.06 -12.30 26.16
C LEU A 87 -2.97 -13.50 25.89
N ILE A 88 -3.43 -13.64 24.65
CA ILE A 88 -4.27 -14.77 24.21
C ILE A 88 -3.46 -16.08 24.29
N ALA A 89 -2.23 -16.10 23.80
CA ALA A 89 -1.36 -17.28 23.86
C ALA A 89 -1.08 -17.71 25.32
N ARG A 90 -0.88 -16.76 26.23
CA ARG A 90 -0.68 -17.06 27.67
C ARG A 90 -1.96 -17.48 28.38
N LEU A 91 -3.08 -16.78 28.16
CA LEU A 91 -4.32 -16.98 28.91
C LEU A 91 -5.15 -18.15 28.37
N ALA A 92 -5.21 -18.35 27.06
CA ALA A 92 -6.02 -19.39 26.45
C ALA A 92 -5.30 -20.74 26.35
N LEU A 93 -3.97 -20.77 26.26
CA LEU A 93 -3.23 -22.00 25.91
C LEU A 93 -2.41 -22.64 27.03
N LYS A 94 -2.09 -21.95 28.15
CA LYS A 94 -1.19 -22.47 29.23
C LYS A 94 0.04 -23.25 28.70
N ARG A 95 0.57 -22.92 27.52
CA ARG A 95 1.65 -23.69 26.86
C ARG A 95 3.02 -23.09 27.15
N LYS A 96 3.91 -23.99 27.56
CA LYS A 96 5.29 -23.77 28.01
C LYS A 96 6.14 -23.18 26.88
N SER A 97 7.11 -22.34 27.25
CA SER A 97 7.92 -21.40 26.45
C SER A 97 8.64 -21.86 25.18
N ALA A 98 8.43 -23.07 24.67
CA ALA A 98 9.20 -23.63 23.55
C ALA A 98 8.60 -23.38 22.15
N GLU A 99 7.32 -23.02 22.04
CA GLU A 99 6.65 -22.82 20.74
C GLU A 99 6.46 -21.35 20.33
N LEU A 100 6.85 -20.41 21.19
CA LEU A 100 6.77 -18.97 20.90
C LEU A 100 7.78 -18.51 19.85
N THR A 101 8.78 -19.32 19.52
CA THR A 101 9.84 -19.02 18.54
C THR A 101 9.50 -19.44 17.12
N VAL A 102 8.48 -20.28 16.90
CA VAL A 102 8.11 -20.78 15.56
C VAL A 102 7.07 -19.88 14.88
N GLY A 103 6.36 -19.06 15.66
CA GLY A 103 5.34 -18.13 15.16
C GLY A 103 5.69 -16.65 15.28
N ALA A 104 6.91 -16.31 15.71
CA ALA A 104 7.42 -14.93 15.81
C ALA A 104 8.31 -14.58 14.61
#